data_AF-A0A4J1YT39-F1
#
_entry.id   AF-A0A4J1YT39-F1
#
_cell.length_a   1.000
_cell.length_b   1.000
_cell.length_c   1.000
_cell.angle_alpha   90.00
_cell.angle_beta   90.00
_cell.angle_gamma   90.00
#
_symmetry.space_group_name_H-M   'P 1'
#
loop_
_entity.id
_entity.type
_entity.pdbx_description
1 polymer ?
#
loop_
_entity_poly.entity_id
_entity_poly.type
_entity_poly.pdbx_seq_one_letter_code
_entity_poly.pdbx_strand_id
1 'polypeptide(L)'
;MQTKTKKLIVSLSSLILSGFLLNHYMTVGAEETTTNTIQQSQKEVQYQQRDTKNLVENGDFGQTEDGSSPWTGSKAQGWSAWVDQKNSSADASTRVIEAKGGAITISSHEKLRAAVHRMVPIEAKK
;
A
#
# COMPACT_ATOMS: atom_id res chain seq x y z
N MET A 1 22.48 -6.55 55.75
CA MET A 1 21.98 -5.22 55.33
C MET A 1 21.17 -5.41 54.06
N GLN A 2 19.96 -4.87 53.99
CA GLN A 2 18.90 -5.21 53.01
C GLN A 2 19.29 -5.01 51.55
N THR A 3 18.90 -5.98 50.71
CA THR A 3 18.76 -5.86 49.25
C THR A 3 17.60 -4.93 48.89
N LYS A 4 17.80 -4.00 47.95
CA LYS A 4 16.70 -3.28 47.28
C LYS A 4 16.94 -3.20 45.77
N THR A 5 16.41 -4.19 45.07
CA THR A 5 16.19 -4.17 43.62
C THR A 5 15.16 -3.10 43.29
N LYS A 6 15.53 -2.08 42.51
CA LYS A 6 14.55 -1.13 41.96
C LYS A 6 13.92 -1.75 40.71
N LYS A 7 12.71 -2.28 40.86
CA LYS A 7 11.86 -2.67 39.73
C LYS A 7 11.35 -1.39 39.07
N LEU A 8 11.74 -1.16 37.81
CA LEU A 8 11.14 -0.13 36.95
C LEU A 8 9.91 -0.75 36.27
N ILE A 9 8.74 -0.16 36.50
CA ILE A 9 7.42 -0.57 35.97
C ILE A 9 6.80 0.72 35.38
N VAL A 10 6.76 0.93 34.06
CA VAL A 10 5.69 0.65 33.05
C VAL A 10 5.13 1.97 32.48
N SER A 11 5.00 2.07 31.14
CA SER A 11 3.72 2.35 30.45
C SER A 11 3.92 2.29 28.93
N LEU A 12 3.32 1.29 28.27
CA LEU A 12 3.15 1.20 26.82
C LEU A 12 1.70 1.62 26.52
N SER A 13 1.49 2.77 25.88
CA SER A 13 0.16 3.19 25.47
C SER A 13 -0.23 2.48 24.18
N SER A 14 -1.23 1.59 24.22
CA SER A 14 -1.90 1.02 23.05
C SER A 14 -3.22 1.76 22.79
N LEU A 15 -3.43 2.28 21.59
CA LEU A 15 -4.74 2.73 21.11
C LEU A 15 -5.49 1.52 20.54
N ILE A 16 -6.48 1.02 21.28
CA ILE A 16 -7.46 0.06 20.75
C ILE A 16 -8.66 0.88 20.27
N LEU A 17 -8.88 0.94 18.97
CA LEU A 17 -10.13 1.46 18.38
C LEU A 17 -11.01 0.27 18.01
N SER A 18 -11.84 -0.18 18.96
CA SER A 18 -12.82 -1.25 18.72
C SER A 18 -14.24 -0.74 18.92
N GLY A 19 -14.98 -0.71 17.81
CA GLY A 19 -16.38 -1.16 17.75
C GLY A 19 -17.46 -0.10 17.97
N PHE A 20 -18.29 0.10 16.95
CA PHE A 20 -19.75 -0.03 17.11
C PHE A 20 -20.38 -0.37 15.75
N LEU A 21 -20.75 -1.64 15.56
CA LEU A 21 -21.67 -2.06 14.50
C LEU A 21 -23.10 -1.81 15.03
N LEU A 22 -23.80 -0.84 14.45
CA LEU A 22 -25.25 -0.73 14.64
C LEU A 22 -25.96 -1.56 13.56
N ASN A 23 -26.33 -2.78 13.91
CA ASN A 23 -27.47 -3.45 13.29
C ASN A 23 -28.68 -3.13 14.16
N HIS A 24 -29.60 -2.33 13.66
CA HIS A 24 -30.99 -2.32 14.14
C HIS A 24 -31.89 -2.57 12.94
N TYR A 25 -32.37 -3.81 12.88
CA TYR A 25 -33.55 -4.20 12.13
C TYR A 25 -34.75 -3.44 12.73
N MET A 26 -35.33 -2.51 12.00
CA MET A 26 -36.67 -2.02 12.29
C MET A 26 -37.65 -2.95 11.56
N THR A 27 -38.15 -3.94 12.28
CA THR A 27 -39.40 -4.63 11.93
C THR A 27 -40.56 -3.78 12.44
N VAL A 28 -41.34 -3.21 11.52
CA VAL A 28 -42.70 -2.73 11.79
C VAL A 28 -43.57 -3.31 10.68
N GLY A 29 -44.58 -4.09 11.06
CA GLY A 29 -45.48 -4.79 10.15
C GLY A 29 -46.80 -4.07 9.93
N ALA A 30 -47.50 -4.59 8.90
CA ALA A 30 -48.88 -4.37 8.47
C ALA A 30 -49.18 -3.06 7.73
N GLU A 31 -49.35 -3.17 6.40
CA GLU A 31 -50.65 -3.08 5.74
C GLU A 31 -50.53 -3.60 4.29
N GLU A 32 -51.33 -4.61 3.94
CA GLU A 32 -51.46 -5.09 2.58
C GLU A 32 -52.21 -4.03 1.76
N THR A 33 -51.56 -3.48 0.74
CA THR A 33 -52.24 -2.76 -0.34
C THR A 33 -51.62 -3.19 -1.66
N THR A 34 -52.38 -3.99 -2.40
CA THR A 34 -52.10 -4.38 -3.78
C THR A 34 -52.09 -3.15 -4.68
N THR A 35 -50.94 -2.79 -5.23
CA THR A 35 -50.85 -1.91 -6.40
C THR A 35 -49.98 -2.56 -7.48
N ASN A 36 -50.69 -2.89 -8.56
CA ASN A 36 -50.28 -3.37 -9.88
C ASN A 36 -48.82 -3.14 -10.31
N THR A 37 -48.24 -4.25 -10.76
CA THR A 37 -47.24 -4.44 -11.81
C THR A 37 -46.82 -3.20 -12.59
N ILE A 38 -45.57 -2.79 -12.39
CA ILE A 38 -44.71 -2.37 -13.50
C ILE A 38 -43.46 -3.25 -13.39
N GLN A 39 -43.39 -4.29 -14.21
CA GLN A 39 -42.12 -4.96 -14.51
C GLN A 39 -41.26 -3.96 -15.27
N GLN A 40 -40.58 -3.06 -14.55
CA GLN A 40 -39.35 -2.50 -15.06
C GLN A 40 -38.37 -3.65 -15.11
N SER A 41 -38.19 -4.19 -16.31
CA SER A 41 -37.01 -4.93 -16.70
C SER A 41 -35.80 -4.01 -16.55
N GLN A 42 -35.43 -3.69 -15.31
CA GLN A 42 -34.06 -3.32 -14.99
C GLN A 42 -33.28 -4.58 -15.28
N LYS A 43 -32.78 -4.67 -16.51
CA LYS A 43 -31.62 -5.49 -16.80
C LYS A 43 -30.55 -4.95 -15.87
N GLU A 44 -30.47 -5.55 -14.70
CA GLU A 44 -29.41 -5.36 -13.74
C GLU A 44 -28.16 -5.73 -14.51
N VAL A 45 -27.50 -4.71 -15.06
CA VAL A 45 -26.16 -4.88 -15.58
C VAL A 45 -25.38 -5.18 -14.32
N GLN A 46 -25.24 -6.48 -14.03
CA GLN A 46 -24.18 -6.96 -13.17
C GLN A 46 -22.92 -6.42 -13.82
N TYR A 47 -22.47 -5.24 -13.35
CA TYR A 47 -21.09 -4.89 -13.42
C TYR A 47 -20.42 -6.03 -12.68
N GLN A 48 -19.95 -7.01 -13.44
CA GLN A 48 -18.97 -7.94 -12.92
C GLN A 48 -17.92 -7.03 -12.34
N GLN A 49 -17.85 -7.03 -11.01
CA GLN A 49 -16.75 -6.47 -10.27
C GLN A 49 -15.56 -7.24 -10.80
N ARG A 50 -14.93 -6.71 -11.86
CA ARG A 50 -13.68 -7.24 -12.36
C ARG A 50 -12.81 -7.17 -11.13
N ASP A 51 -12.32 -8.31 -10.67
CA ASP A 51 -11.17 -8.33 -9.78
C ASP A 51 -10.13 -7.46 -10.50
N THR A 52 -9.99 -6.21 -10.08
CA THR A 52 -9.11 -5.26 -10.74
C THR A 52 -7.71 -5.61 -10.28
N LYS A 53 -7.16 -6.68 -10.88
CA LYS A 53 -5.78 -7.08 -10.69
C LYS A 53 -4.91 -5.87 -11.03
N ASN A 54 -4.12 -5.41 -10.06
CA ASN A 54 -3.13 -4.38 -10.32
C ASN A 54 -2.14 -4.89 -11.38
N LEU A 55 -2.00 -4.14 -12.47
CA LEU A 55 -1.05 -4.48 -13.54
C LEU A 55 0.41 -4.25 -13.11
N VAL A 56 0.62 -3.43 -12.07
CA VAL A 56 1.92 -3.21 -11.44
C VAL A 56 2.16 -4.34 -10.45
N GLU A 57 2.84 -5.38 -10.91
CA GLU A 57 3.35 -6.43 -10.03
C GLU A 57 4.31 -5.83 -8.98
N ASN A 58 4.27 -6.37 -7.76
CA ASN A 58 5.03 -5.88 -6.62
C ASN A 58 4.95 -4.34 -6.44
N GLY A 59 3.78 -3.75 -6.71
CA GLY A 59 3.54 -2.31 -6.58
C GLY A 59 3.42 -1.83 -5.13
N ASP A 60 3.28 -2.76 -4.20
CA ASP A 60 3.34 -2.55 -2.74
C ASP A 60 4.75 -2.72 -2.18
N PHE A 61 5.72 -3.13 -3.01
CA PHE A 61 7.12 -3.35 -2.66
C PHE A 61 7.33 -4.36 -1.52
N GLY A 62 6.38 -5.29 -1.33
CA GLY A 62 6.44 -6.30 -0.28
C GLY A 62 7.44 -7.43 -0.56
N GLN A 63 7.77 -7.66 -1.82
CA GLN A 63 8.78 -8.65 -2.24
C GLN A 63 10.12 -7.95 -2.48
N THR A 64 11.15 -8.36 -1.74
CA THR A 64 12.49 -7.76 -1.79
C THR A 64 13.59 -8.78 -2.07
N GLU A 65 14.70 -8.29 -2.59
CA GLU A 65 15.95 -9.02 -2.83
C GLU A 65 17.15 -8.14 -2.44
N ASP A 66 18.35 -8.73 -2.34
CA ASP A 66 19.56 -7.96 -2.08
C ASP A 66 19.83 -7.01 -3.26
N GLY A 67 20.00 -5.72 -2.93
CA GLY A 67 20.28 -4.70 -3.93
C GLY A 67 21.74 -4.71 -4.36
N SER A 68 21.96 -4.39 -5.63
CA SER A 68 23.26 -3.98 -6.17
C SER A 68 23.18 -2.53 -6.63
N SER A 69 24.33 -1.87 -6.81
CA SER A 69 24.39 -0.49 -7.33
C SER A 69 23.43 -0.28 -8.52
N PRO A 70 22.58 0.77 -8.52
CA PRO A 70 22.60 1.91 -7.60
C PRO A 70 21.76 1.75 -6.32
N TRP A 71 21.18 0.58 -6.04
CA TRP A 71 20.52 0.33 -4.77
C TRP A 71 21.54 0.38 -3.63
N THR A 72 21.17 1.01 -2.52
CA THR A 72 22.02 1.17 -1.32
C THR A 72 21.60 0.25 -0.18
N GLY A 73 20.47 -0.43 -0.32
CA GLY A 73 19.92 -1.41 0.61
C GLY A 73 19.16 -2.49 -0.17
N SER A 74 18.11 -3.04 0.42
CA SER A 74 17.25 -4.01 -0.27
C SER A 74 16.61 -3.40 -1.52
N LYS A 75 16.47 -4.19 -2.57
CA LYS A 75 15.80 -3.84 -3.82
C LYS A 75 14.40 -4.45 -3.83
N ALA A 76 13.41 -3.75 -4.36
CA ALA A 76 12.10 -4.36 -4.62
C ALA A 76 12.23 -5.29 -5.84
N GLN A 77 11.82 -6.55 -5.69
CA GLN A 77 11.94 -7.57 -6.73
C GLN A 77 11.19 -7.11 -8.00
N GLY A 78 11.85 -7.24 -9.17
CA GLY A 78 11.29 -6.84 -10.47
C GLY A 78 11.35 -5.33 -10.78
N TRP A 79 11.83 -4.50 -9.85
CA TRP A 79 12.04 -3.06 -10.06
C TRP A 79 13.52 -2.75 -10.35
N SER A 80 13.77 -1.93 -11.34
CA SER A 80 15.12 -1.43 -11.67
C SER A 80 15.31 -0.02 -11.13
N ALA A 81 16.51 0.30 -10.67
CA ALA A 81 16.89 1.66 -10.29
C ALA A 81 17.98 2.18 -11.23
N TRP A 82 17.92 3.47 -11.54
CA TRP A 82 18.90 4.17 -12.35
C TRP A 82 19.22 5.55 -11.75
N VAL A 83 20.49 5.95 -11.79
CA VAL A 83 20.95 7.27 -11.37
C VAL A 83 21.59 7.99 -12.55
N ASP A 84 21.07 9.16 -12.88
CA ASP A 84 21.67 10.04 -13.87
C ASP A 84 22.90 10.72 -13.26
N GLN A 85 24.07 10.12 -13.50
CA GLN A 85 25.32 10.52 -12.88
C GLN A 85 25.76 11.94 -13.30
N LYS A 86 25.43 12.40 -14.51
CA LYS A 86 25.75 13.77 -14.96
C LYS A 86 25.00 14.81 -14.13
N ASN A 87 23.78 14.46 -13.73
CA ASN A 87 22.89 15.35 -12.98
C ASN A 87 22.83 15.01 -11.49
N SER A 88 23.75 14.20 -10.99
CA SER A 88 23.86 13.82 -9.58
C SER A 88 25.24 14.18 -9.04
N SER A 89 25.37 14.28 -7.72
CA SER A 89 26.68 14.37 -7.07
C SER A 89 27.46 13.08 -7.29
N ALA A 90 28.79 13.18 -7.37
CA ALA A 90 29.66 12.02 -7.56
C ALA A 90 29.69 11.12 -6.31
N ASP A 91 29.49 11.70 -5.14
CA ASP A 91 29.45 10.96 -3.88
C ASP A 91 28.14 10.16 -3.78
N ALA A 92 28.26 8.84 -3.71
CA ALA A 92 27.14 7.93 -3.52
C ALA A 92 26.84 7.63 -2.04
N SER A 93 27.73 8.02 -1.12
CA SER A 93 27.62 7.68 0.31
C SER A 93 26.44 8.35 1.01
N THR A 94 25.95 9.47 0.46
CA THR A 94 24.81 10.22 1.00
C THR A 94 23.46 9.73 0.49
N ARG A 95 23.45 8.77 -0.45
CA ARG A 95 22.24 8.28 -1.11
C ARG A 95 21.58 7.17 -0.29
N VAL A 96 20.25 7.18 -0.30
CA VAL A 96 19.43 6.04 0.13
C VAL A 96 18.49 5.72 -1.03
N ILE A 97 18.69 4.56 -1.64
CA ILE A 97 17.83 3.98 -2.69
C ILE A 97 17.55 2.55 -2.26
N GLU A 98 16.44 2.34 -1.56
CA GLU A 98 16.09 1.03 -0.98
C GLU A 98 14.57 0.81 -0.91
N ALA A 99 14.20 -0.47 -0.84
CA ALA A 99 12.87 -0.97 -0.51
C ALA A 99 12.84 -1.47 0.93
N LYS A 100 12.00 -0.86 1.78
CA LYS A 100 11.91 -1.21 3.20
C LYS A 100 10.51 -0.97 3.73
N GLY A 101 9.94 -1.98 4.39
CA GLY A 101 8.62 -1.86 5.02
C GLY A 101 7.47 -1.55 4.03
N GLY A 102 7.53 -2.07 2.81
CA GLY A 102 6.52 -1.82 1.78
C GLY A 102 6.59 -0.42 1.15
N ALA A 103 7.75 0.24 1.25
CA ALA A 103 7.98 1.57 0.67
C ALA A 103 9.32 1.63 -0.05
N ILE A 104 9.39 2.45 -1.09
CA ILE A 104 10.63 2.84 -1.76
C ILE A 104 11.06 4.20 -1.23
N THR A 105 12.30 4.28 -0.75
CA THR A 105 12.94 5.55 -0.39
C THR A 105 13.98 5.89 -1.45
N ILE A 106 13.89 7.08 -2.03
CA ILE A 106 14.91 7.68 -2.89
C ILE A 106 15.27 9.03 -2.25
N SER A 107 16.42 9.11 -1.61
CA SER A 107 16.88 10.33 -0.95
C SER A 107 18.38 10.52 -1.09
N SER A 108 18.80 11.78 -0.96
CA SER A 108 20.20 12.16 -0.80
C SER A 108 20.28 13.49 -0.08
N HIS A 109 21.35 13.69 0.69
CA HIS A 109 21.68 15.02 1.23
C HIS A 109 22.32 15.94 0.17
N GLU A 110 22.70 15.39 -0.98
CA GLU A 110 23.28 16.11 -2.10
C GLU A 110 22.39 16.02 -3.35
N LYS A 111 22.82 16.68 -4.43
CA LYS A 111 22.13 16.63 -5.72
C LYS A 111 21.96 15.18 -6.19
N LEU A 112 20.74 14.76 -6.45
CA LEU A 112 20.41 13.42 -6.95
C LEU A 112 19.32 13.51 -8.02
N ARG A 113 19.56 12.89 -9.17
CA ARG A 113 18.55 12.61 -10.18
C ARG A 113 18.49 11.10 -10.41
N ALA A 114 17.41 10.47 -9.97
CA ALA A 114 17.25 9.02 -10.01
C ALA A 114 15.83 8.62 -10.42
N ALA A 115 15.68 7.38 -10.85
CA ALA A 115 14.39 6.76 -11.17
C ALA A 115 14.36 5.30 -10.70
N VAL A 116 13.18 4.85 -10.27
CA VAL A 116 12.87 3.44 -10.05
C VAL A 116 11.73 3.08 -11.01
N HIS A 117 11.91 2.01 -11.79
CA HIS A 117 10.99 1.68 -12.89
C HIS A 117 10.84 0.18 -13.10
N ARG A 118 9.73 -0.19 -13.73
CA ARG A 118 9.47 -1.52 -14.28
C ARG A 118 8.61 -1.42 -15.53
N MET A 119 8.60 -2.48 -16.32
CA MET A 119 7.63 -2.59 -17.41
C MET A 119 6.28 -3.03 -16.86
N VAL A 120 5.21 -2.47 -17.43
CA VAL A 120 3.82 -2.79 -17.10
C VAL A 120 3.12 -3.16 -18.41
N PRO A 121 2.43 -4.32 -18.49
CA PRO A 121 1.72 -4.70 -19.70
C PRO A 121 0.53 -3.77 -19.93
N ILE A 122 0.48 -3.15 -21.11
CA ILE A 122 -0.62 -2.29 -21.56
C ILE A 122 -1.04 -2.67 -22.98
N GLU A 123 -2.32 -2.47 -23.29
CA GLU A 123 -2.88 -2.70 -24.62
C GLU A 123 -3.41 -1.38 -25.19
N ALA A 124 -2.92 -1.00 -26.37
CA ALA A 124 -3.42 0.18 -27.06
C ALA A 124 -4.86 -0.02 -27.52
N LYS A 125 -5.66 1.05 -27.47
CA LYS A 125 -6.99 1.05 -28.10
C LYS A 125 -6.81 1.02 -29.62
N LYS A 126 -7.62 0.18 -30.27
CA LYS A 126 -7.74 0.16 -31.73
C LYS A 126 -8.55 1.35 -32.22
#